data_AF-Q1V0H4-F1
#
_entry.id   AF-Q1V0H4-F1
#
_cell.length_a   1.000
_cell.length_b   1.000
_cell.length_c   1.000
_cell.angle_alpha   90.00
_cell.angle_beta   90.00
_cell.angle_gamma   90.00
#
_symmetry.space_group_name_H-M   'P 1'
#
loop_
_entity.id
_entity.type
_entity.pdbx_description
1 polymer ?
#
loop_
_entity_poly.entity_id
_entity_poly.type
_entity_poly.pdbx_seq_one_letter_code
_entity_poly.pdbx_strand_id
1 'polypeptide(L)' 'MNTFLFINIIIASLNIFILVYAYSLNFFPIKWRKKIKQDSIVGLAIIFITMLDMFVWVIYSYFRLFSAS' A
#
# COMPACT_ATOMS: atom_id res chain seq x y z
N MET A 1 8.63 -15.06 -12.96
CA MET A 1 8.10 -15.04 -11.58
C MET A 1 8.95 -14.23 -10.60
N ASN A 2 10.29 -14.30 -10.64
CA ASN A 2 11.15 -13.59 -9.67
C ASN A 2 11.02 -12.06 -9.73
N THR A 3 11.06 -11.45 -10.92
CA THR A 3 10.88 -10.00 -11.07
C THR A 3 9.49 -9.54 -10.62
N PHE A 4 8.44 -10.33 -10.91
CA PHE A 4 7.08 -10.03 -10.46
C PHE A 4 6.97 -10.13 -8.94
N LEU A 5 7.52 -11.19 -8.33
CA LEU A 5 7.59 -11.35 -6.87
C LEU A 5 8.33 -10.17 -6.21
N PHE A 6 9.44 -9.71 -6.79
CA PHE A 6 10.17 -8.55 -6.29
C PHE A 6 9.33 -7.27 -6.32
N ILE A 7 8.61 -7.03 -7.42
CA ILE A 7 7.69 -5.89 -7.54
C ILE A 7 6.56 -5.99 -6.49
N ASN A 8 5.97 -7.18 -6.28
CA ASN A 8 4.97 -7.40 -5.25
C ASN A 8 5.48 -7.06 -3.85
N ILE A 9 6.72 -7.45 -3.53
CA ILE A 9 7.34 -7.18 -2.23
C ILE A 9 7.55 -5.67 -2.03
N ILE A 10 7.96 -4.94 -3.09
CA ILE A 10 8.10 -3.49 -3.03
C ILE A 10 6.74 -2.82 -2.74
N ILE A 11 5.70 -3.24 -3.47
CA ILE A 11 4.35 -2.69 -3.30
C ILE A 11 3.82 -2.98 -1.89
N ALA A 12 3.99 -4.20 -1.39
CA ALA A 12 3.61 -4.58 -0.02
C ALA A 12 4.37 -3.75 1.02
N SER A 13 5.66 -3.52 0.81
CA SER A 13 6.49 -2.69 1.70
C SER A 13 6.00 -1.23 1.71
N LEU A 14 5.60 -0.70 0.55
CA LEU A 14 5.00 0.63 0.44
C LEU A 14 3.64 0.70 1.14
N ASN A 15 2.82 -0.34 1.02
CA ASN A 15 1.53 -0.43 1.71
C ASN A 15 1.72 -0.40 3.24
N ILE A 16 2.65 -1.19 3.78
CA ILE A 16 3.01 -1.19 5.20
C ILE A 16 3.52 0.19 5.63
N PHE A 17 4.40 0.81 4.83
CA PHE A 17 4.91 2.15 5.12
C PHE A 17 3.78 3.19 5.24
N ILE A 18 2.81 3.19 4.32
CA ILE A 18 1.68 4.12 4.35
C ILE A 18 0.79 3.87 5.58
N LEU A 19 0.58 2.61 5.99
CA LEU A 19 -0.16 2.28 7.21
C LEU A 19 0.55 2.78 8.48
N VAL A 20 1.87 2.58 8.58
CA VAL A 20 2.67 3.13 9.69
C VAL A 20 2.64 4.65 9.67
N TYR A 21 2.73 5.27 8.50
CA TYR A 21 2.61 6.71 8.34
C TYR A 21 1.24 7.22 8.83
N ALA A 22 0.16 6.50 8.50
CA ALA A 22 -1.19 6.81 8.98
C ALA A 22 -1.32 6.73 10.50
N TYR A 23 -0.60 5.83 11.16
CA TYR A 23 -0.52 5.81 12.62
C TYR A 23 0.24 7.05 13.15
N SER A 24 1.35 7.41 12.49
CA SER A 24 2.18 8.55 12.88
C SER A 24 1.52 9.92 12.65
N LEU A 25 0.43 9.98 11.87
CA LEU A 25 -0.33 11.20 11.59
C LEU A 25 -0.77 11.92 12.88
N ASN A 26 -1.05 11.16 13.94
CA ASN A 26 -1.43 11.67 15.25
C ASN A 26 -0.33 12.51 15.93
N PHE A 27 0.94 12.33 15.57
CA PHE A 27 2.06 13.11 16.12
C PHE A 27 2.16 14.53 15.53
N PHE A 28 1.48 14.81 14.41
CA PHE A 28 1.51 16.14 13.78
C PHE A 28 0.51 17.12 14.43
N PRO A 29 0.77 18.44 14.40
CA PRO A 29 -0.19 19.42 14.88
C PRO A 29 -1.46 19.44 14.02
N ILE A 30 -2.64 19.49 14.66
CA ILE A 30 -3.95 19.50 13.97
C ILE A 30 -4.06 20.65 12.95
N LYS A 31 -3.51 21.83 13.27
CA LYS A 31 -3.49 23.00 12.36
C LYS A 31 -2.76 22.67 11.04
N TRP A 32 -1.69 21.88 11.11
CA TRP A 32 -0.90 21.49 9.95
C TRP A 32 -1.64 20.49 9.09
N ARG A 33 -2.19 19.44 9.70
CA ARG A 33 -2.99 18.41 9.01
C ARG A 33 -4.18 19.00 8.25
N LYS A 34 -4.91 19.93 8.86
CA LYS A 34 -6.08 20.58 8.24
C LYS A 34 -5.69 21.51 7.08
N LYS A 35 -4.55 22.21 7.17
CA LYS A 35 -4.10 23.15 6.13
C LYS A 35 -3.91 22.47 4.77
N ILE A 36 -3.38 21.25 4.77
CA ILE A 36 -3.10 20.48 3.55
C ILE A 36 -4.06 19.29 3.34
N LYS A 37 -5.14 19.19 4.14
CA LYS A 37 -6.09 18.05 4.12
C LYS A 37 -5.40 16.68 4.21
N GLN A 38 -4.36 16.59 5.04
CA GLN A 38 -3.45 15.44 5.12
C GLN A 38 -4.20 14.15 5.44
N ASP A 39 -5.17 14.21 6.35
CA ASP A 39 -5.97 13.04 6.76
C ASP A 39 -6.72 12.41 5.55
N SER A 40 -7.29 13.24 4.68
CA SER A 40 -7.98 12.78 3.47
C SER A 40 -7.01 12.20 2.43
N ILE A 41 -5.85 12.83 2.23
CA ILE A 41 -4.84 12.36 1.28
C ILE A 41 -4.28 11.02 1.71
N VAL A 42 -3.98 10.86 3.01
CA VAL A 42 -3.47 9.60 3.55
C VAL A 42 -4.54 8.51 3.52
N GLY A 43 -5.79 8.84 3.88
CA GLY A 43 -6.90 7.89 3.76
C GLY A 43 -7.08 7.40 2.32
N LEU A 44 -7.00 8.30 1.34
CA LEU A 44 -7.04 7.96 -0.08
C LEU A 44 -5.85 7.06 -0.47
N ALA A 45 -4.64 7.42 -0.05
CA ALA A 45 -3.43 6.64 -0.33
C ALA A 45 -3.52 5.22 0.23
N ILE A 46 -4.01 5.04 1.46
CA ILE A 46 -4.24 3.72 2.05
C ILE A 46 -5.19 2.90 1.17
N ILE A 47 -6.37 3.43 0.86
CA ILE A 47 -7.39 2.70 0.08
C ILE A 47 -6.81 2.24 -1.26
N PHE A 48 -6.20 3.15 -2.03
CA PHE A 48 -5.71 2.84 -3.37
C PHE A 48 -4.48 1.91 -3.35
N ILE A 49 -3.53 2.12 -2.44
CA ILE A 49 -2.32 1.28 -2.37
C ILE A 49 -2.63 -0.09 -1.79
N THR A 50 -3.50 -0.20 -0.78
CA THR A 50 -3.93 -1.50 -0.27
C THR A 50 -4.70 -2.28 -1.33
N MET A 51 -5.57 -1.62 -2.10
CA MET A 51 -6.28 -2.27 -3.21
C MET A 51 -5.30 -2.77 -4.28
N LEU A 52 -4.32 -1.95 -4.67
CA LEU A 52 -3.31 -2.32 -5.66
C LEU A 52 -2.44 -3.49 -5.17
N ASP A 53 -2.01 -3.46 -3.91
CA ASP A 53 -1.24 -4.53 -3.27
C ASP A 53 -2.00 -5.87 -3.33
N MET A 54 -3.28 -5.87 -2.93
CA MET A 54 -4.12 -7.07 -3.01
C MET A 54 -4.25 -7.60 -4.45
N PHE A 55 -4.53 -6.75 -5.43
CA PHE A 55 -4.66 -7.18 -6.83
C PHE A 55 -3.38 -7.82 -7.35
N VAL A 56 -2.23 -7.18 -7.09
CA VAL A 56 -0.93 -7.63 -7.54
C VAL A 56 -0.54 -8.98 -6.90
N TRP A 57 -0.90 -9.21 -5.63
CA TRP A 57 -0.72 -10.50 -4.96
C TRP A 57 -1.66 -11.59 -5.48
N VAL A 58 -2.92 -11.27 -5.77
CA VAL A 58 -3.86 -12.22 -6.38
C VAL A 58 -3.36 -12.67 -7.75
N ILE A 59 -2.91 -11.73 -8.58
CA ILE A 59 -2.33 -12.04 -9.91
C ILE A 59 -1.10 -12.93 -9.77
N TYR A 60 -0.18 -12.61 -8.86
CA TYR A 60 1.00 -13.47 -8.60
C TYR A 60 0.59 -14.88 -8.17
N SER A 61 -0.38 -14.98 -7.26
CA SER A 61 -0.85 -16.25 -6.73
C SER A 61 -1.51 -17.10 -7.81
N TYR A 62 -2.32 -16.50 -8.68
CA TYR A 62 -2.89 -17.16 -9.85
C TYR A 62 -1.80 -17.73 -10.75
N PHE A 63 -0.83 -16.92 -11.18
CA PHE A 63 0.27 -17.40 -12.02
C PHE A 63 1.11 -18.46 -11.33
N ARG A 64 1.35 -18.34 -10.02
CA ARG A 64 2.11 -19.33 -9.26
C ARG A 64 1.40 -20.68 -9.16
N LEU A 65 0.08 -20.69 -9.04
CA LEU A 65 -0.72 -21.92 -8.92
C LEU A 65 -0.94 -22.61 -10.28
N PHE A 66 -1.20 -21.83 -11.34
CA PHE A 66 -1.62 -22.37 -12.64
C PHE A 66 -0.54 -22.34 -13.73
N SER A 67 0.59 -21.66 -13.52
CA SER A 67 1.74 -21.71 -14.43
C SER A 67 2.82 -22.72 -13.99
N ALA A 68 2.61 -23.40 -12.86
CA ALA A 68 3.49 -24.43 -12.32
C ALA A 68 3.03 -25.87 -12.63
N SER A 69 1.94 -26.03 -13.40
CA SER A 69 1.44 -27.28 -13.99
C SER A 69 1.87 -27.40 -15.45
#